data_AF-A0A4R8K1V8-F1
#
_entry.id   AF-A0A4R8K1V8-F1
#
_cell.length_a   1.000
_cell.length_b   1.000
_cell.length_c   1.000
_cell.angle_alpha   90.00
_cell.angle_beta   90.00
_cell.angle_gamma   90.00
#
_symmetry.space_group_name_H-M   'P 1'
#
loop_
_entity.id
_entity.type
_entity.pdbx_description
1 polymer ?
#
loop_
_entity_poly.entity_id
_entity_poly.type
_entity_poly.pdbx_seq_one_letter_code
_entity_poly.pdbx_strand_id
1 'polypeptide(L)'
;MVQSLVSDVTAGMPNSTTACPAGGSINVATQNAGASGLQGGESAAVSFNQCVGQLKAPGVSNSASITGTVSVQIQSSQGVVGNASSNWSYTAVETANALTLVSANSTTVVNGTVNFTMSYDAKTGVTTTTASAPSVTLSRSQPAGSGNISGTITITSLNYSRVHGTDPVTDMLTTSGSISVNVADAVIAFNVATPAPVTISGGNVQAGVIQLSTSDTVETITPKDASTVGITVTSNGQTGTYTENVDTFRALISG
;
A
#
# COMPACT_ATOMS: atom_id res chain seq x y z
N MET A 1 -0.32 -6.06 -8.16
CA MET A 1 -1.31 -5.44 -9.08
C MET A 1 -0.68 -4.30 -9.88
N VAL A 2 -0.10 -3.27 -9.26
CA VAL A 2 0.58 -2.15 -9.97
C VAL A 2 1.74 -2.60 -10.86
N GLN A 3 2.62 -3.50 -10.39
CA GLN A 3 3.69 -4.05 -11.24
C GLN A 3 3.17 -4.83 -12.46
N SER A 4 2.04 -5.53 -12.31
CA SER A 4 1.36 -6.21 -13.42
C SER A 4 0.75 -5.21 -14.39
N LEU A 5 0.15 -4.12 -13.87
CA LEU A 5 -0.43 -3.05 -14.69
C LEU A 5 0.65 -2.26 -15.45
N VAL A 6 1.77 -1.96 -14.81
CA VAL A 6 2.95 -1.34 -15.44
C VAL A 6 3.51 -2.27 -16.51
N SER A 7 3.58 -3.59 -16.24
CA SER A 7 3.98 -4.58 -17.24
C SER A 7 3.04 -4.57 -18.47
N ASP A 8 1.73 -4.49 -18.25
CA ASP A 8 0.74 -4.45 -19.33
C ASP A 8 0.80 -3.15 -20.15
N VAL A 9 1.07 -2.00 -19.49
CA VAL A 9 1.34 -0.71 -20.15
C VAL A 9 2.62 -0.79 -20.99
N THR A 10 3.72 -1.32 -20.42
CA THR A 10 4.98 -1.48 -21.15
C THR A 10 4.89 -2.46 -22.31
N ALA A 11 3.94 -3.40 -22.26
CA ALA A 11 3.73 -4.38 -23.32
C ALA A 11 2.90 -3.83 -24.49
N GLY A 12 2.41 -2.57 -24.41
CA GLY A 12 1.58 -1.97 -25.45
C GLY A 12 0.27 -2.74 -25.69
N MET A 13 -0.22 -3.48 -24.69
CA MET A 13 -1.43 -4.28 -24.87
C MET A 13 -2.63 -3.36 -25.07
N PRO A 14 -3.44 -3.61 -26.11
CA PRO A 14 -4.64 -2.82 -26.38
C PRO A 14 -5.66 -2.97 -25.24
N ASN A 15 -6.60 -2.03 -25.17
CA ASN A 15 -7.72 -2.05 -24.24
C ASN A 15 -8.31 -3.47 -24.15
N SER A 16 -8.40 -4.01 -22.95
CA SER A 16 -8.90 -5.36 -22.71
C SER A 16 -10.12 -5.33 -21.79
N THR A 17 -11.02 -6.27 -22.01
CA THR A 17 -12.18 -6.50 -21.14
C THR A 17 -12.18 -7.95 -20.73
N THR A 18 -12.18 -8.19 -19.42
CA THR A 18 -12.21 -9.54 -18.84
C THR A 18 -13.48 -9.68 -18.00
N ALA A 19 -14.26 -10.73 -18.26
CA ALA A 19 -15.43 -11.05 -17.46
C ALA A 19 -15.01 -11.48 -16.04
N CYS A 20 -15.78 -11.08 -15.03
CA CYS A 20 -15.52 -11.49 -13.65
C CYS A 20 -16.19 -12.83 -13.32
N PRO A 21 -15.61 -13.63 -12.41
CA PRO A 21 -16.04 -15.01 -12.16
C PRO A 21 -17.53 -15.19 -11.86
N ALA A 22 -18.15 -14.22 -11.20
CA ALA A 22 -19.55 -14.30 -10.77
C ALA A 22 -20.44 -13.19 -11.35
N GLY A 23 -19.94 -12.39 -12.30
CA GLY A 23 -20.70 -11.34 -12.98
C GLY A 23 -19.97 -10.00 -13.05
N GLY A 24 -20.34 -9.17 -14.04
CA GLY A 24 -19.66 -7.90 -14.33
C GLY A 24 -18.35 -8.09 -15.11
N SER A 25 -17.55 -7.03 -15.20
CA SER A 25 -16.27 -7.05 -15.93
C SER A 25 -15.20 -6.14 -15.33
N ILE A 26 -13.95 -6.43 -15.69
CA ILE A 26 -12.81 -5.53 -15.55
C ILE A 26 -12.44 -5.04 -16.94
N ASN A 27 -12.28 -3.73 -17.10
CA ASN A 27 -11.77 -3.11 -18.30
C ASN A 27 -10.41 -2.50 -18.00
N VAL A 28 -9.40 -2.85 -18.77
CA VAL A 28 -8.09 -2.19 -18.77
C VAL A 28 -8.02 -1.33 -20.01
N ALA A 29 -7.74 -0.04 -19.84
CA ALA A 29 -7.51 0.88 -20.94
C ALA A 29 -6.12 1.50 -20.81
N THR A 30 -5.34 1.48 -21.89
CA THR A 30 -4.03 2.10 -21.97
C THR A 30 -4.09 3.29 -22.92
N GLN A 31 -3.36 4.37 -22.62
CA GLN A 31 -3.26 5.55 -23.48
C GLN A 31 -1.81 5.95 -23.66
N ASN A 32 -1.48 6.37 -24.88
CA ASN A 32 -0.14 6.80 -25.31
C ASN A 32 0.96 5.75 -25.15
N ALA A 33 0.62 4.46 -25.04
CA ALA A 33 1.60 3.39 -24.90
C ALA A 33 2.58 3.38 -26.09
N GLY A 34 3.84 3.72 -25.82
CA GLY A 34 4.92 3.73 -26.79
C GLY A 34 5.43 2.33 -27.10
N ALA A 35 6.05 2.16 -28.27
CA ALA A 35 6.55 0.86 -28.71
C ALA A 35 7.83 0.39 -27.98
N SER A 36 8.41 1.18 -27.06
CA SER A 36 9.68 0.82 -26.38
C SER A 36 9.84 1.52 -25.04
N GLY A 37 9.52 0.82 -23.95
CA GLY A 37 9.72 1.27 -22.57
C GLY A 37 8.71 2.32 -22.10
N LEU A 38 8.68 2.60 -20.79
CA LEU A 38 7.78 3.61 -20.23
C LEU A 38 8.14 5.02 -20.69
N GLN A 39 7.14 5.82 -21.02
CA GLN A 39 7.27 7.21 -21.43
C GLN A 39 6.43 8.14 -20.56
N GLY A 40 6.91 9.37 -20.35
CA GLY A 40 6.11 10.41 -19.70
C GLY A 40 4.82 10.68 -20.49
N GLY A 41 3.69 10.76 -19.80
CA GLY A 41 2.37 10.96 -20.39
C GLY A 41 1.61 9.66 -20.72
N GLU A 42 2.24 8.49 -20.58
CA GLU A 42 1.54 7.21 -20.64
C GLU A 42 0.58 7.05 -19.46
N SER A 43 -0.56 6.42 -19.69
CA SER A 43 -1.48 6.08 -18.61
C SER A 43 -2.17 4.75 -18.83
N ALA A 44 -2.60 4.15 -17.71
CA ALA A 44 -3.54 3.05 -17.71
C ALA A 44 -4.67 3.30 -16.72
N ALA A 45 -5.85 2.81 -17.06
CA ALA A 45 -7.01 2.80 -16.19
C ALA A 45 -7.60 1.39 -16.11
N VAL A 46 -7.78 0.89 -14.89
CA VAL A 46 -8.51 -0.34 -14.59
C VAL A 46 -9.88 0.07 -14.05
N SER A 47 -10.91 -0.18 -14.83
CA SER A 47 -12.30 0.09 -14.46
C SER A 47 -13.03 -1.20 -14.11
N PHE A 48 -13.68 -1.22 -12.96
CA PHE A 48 -14.52 -2.31 -12.50
C PHE A 48 -15.98 -1.97 -12.79
N ASN A 49 -16.65 -2.81 -13.58
CA ASN A 49 -18.07 -2.68 -13.88
C ASN A 49 -18.84 -3.78 -13.15
N GLN A 50 -19.17 -3.49 -11.88
CA GLN A 50 -19.92 -4.39 -10.98
C GLN A 50 -19.29 -5.79 -10.92
N CYS A 51 -17.97 -5.83 -10.83
CA CYS A 51 -17.20 -7.04 -10.94
C CYS A 51 -17.31 -7.88 -9.65
N VAL A 52 -17.81 -9.11 -9.77
CA VAL A 52 -18.04 -10.03 -8.64
C VAL A 52 -17.05 -11.20 -8.66
N GLY A 53 -16.57 -11.59 -7.48
CA GLY A 53 -15.75 -12.79 -7.28
C GLY A 53 -14.25 -12.62 -7.54
N GLN A 54 -13.78 -11.39 -7.77
CA GLN A 54 -12.35 -11.11 -7.94
C GLN A 54 -11.60 -10.91 -6.61
N LEU A 55 -12.28 -10.40 -5.58
CA LEU A 55 -11.68 -10.18 -4.27
C LEU A 55 -12.01 -11.34 -3.33
N LYS A 56 -10.97 -12.02 -2.85
CA LYS A 56 -11.07 -13.01 -1.76
C LYS A 56 -10.25 -12.50 -0.58
N ALA A 57 -10.94 -12.08 0.46
CA ALA A 57 -10.33 -11.64 1.70
C ALA A 57 -11.24 -12.01 2.88
N PRO A 58 -10.68 -12.20 4.09
CA PRO A 58 -11.49 -12.38 5.29
C PRO A 58 -12.56 -11.28 5.43
N GLY A 59 -13.80 -11.66 5.71
CA GLY A 59 -14.92 -10.72 5.88
C GLY A 59 -15.50 -10.13 4.57
N VAL A 60 -14.97 -10.49 3.40
CA VAL A 60 -15.55 -10.10 2.09
C VAL A 60 -16.45 -11.23 1.58
N SER A 61 -17.69 -10.90 1.24
CA SER A 61 -18.64 -11.88 0.67
C SER A 61 -18.20 -12.34 -0.72
N ASN A 62 -18.47 -13.60 -1.07
CA ASN A 62 -18.31 -14.10 -2.45
C ASN A 62 -19.24 -13.40 -3.46
N SER A 63 -20.31 -12.77 -2.98
CA SER A 63 -21.22 -11.93 -3.79
C SER A 63 -20.82 -10.45 -3.81
N ALA A 64 -19.69 -10.09 -3.18
CA ALA A 64 -19.26 -8.70 -3.15
C ALA A 64 -18.90 -8.21 -4.56
N SER A 65 -19.37 -7.01 -4.89
CA SER A 65 -19.13 -6.38 -6.19
C SER A 65 -18.21 -5.18 -6.06
N ILE A 66 -17.37 -4.99 -7.08
CA ILE A 66 -16.45 -3.85 -7.17
C ILE A 66 -16.91 -2.95 -8.33
N THR A 67 -16.97 -1.65 -8.08
CA THR A 67 -17.20 -0.61 -9.09
C THR A 67 -16.19 0.52 -8.96
N GLY A 68 -16.03 1.31 -10.02
CA GLY A 68 -15.14 2.47 -10.05
C GLY A 68 -13.84 2.19 -10.78
N THR A 69 -12.87 3.09 -10.65
CA THR A 69 -11.66 3.07 -11.48
C THR A 69 -10.42 3.35 -10.64
N VAL A 70 -9.35 2.62 -10.95
CA VAL A 70 -7.98 2.94 -10.53
C VAL A 70 -7.21 3.31 -11.78
N SER A 71 -6.52 4.45 -11.77
CA SER A 71 -5.66 4.87 -12.87
C SER A 71 -4.23 5.07 -12.41
N VAL A 72 -3.29 4.87 -13.32
CA VAL A 72 -1.88 5.22 -13.18
C VAL A 72 -1.48 6.11 -14.34
N GLN A 73 -0.74 7.19 -14.04
CA GLN A 73 -0.19 8.08 -15.05
C GLN A 73 1.32 8.23 -14.82
N ILE A 74 2.11 7.91 -15.83
CA ILE A 74 3.56 8.14 -15.82
C ILE A 74 3.79 9.64 -16.03
N GLN A 75 4.43 10.28 -15.06
CA GLN A 75 4.77 11.70 -15.12
C GLN A 75 6.10 11.91 -15.84
N SER A 76 7.07 11.04 -15.57
CA SER A 76 8.39 11.10 -16.19
C SER A 76 9.04 9.73 -16.17
N SER A 77 9.93 9.49 -17.12
CA SER A 77 10.80 8.32 -17.18
C SER A 77 12.19 8.71 -17.69
N GLN A 78 13.19 7.97 -17.25
CA GLN A 78 14.57 8.08 -17.69
C GLN A 78 15.14 6.68 -17.90
N GLY A 79 15.82 6.47 -19.02
CA GLY A 79 16.33 5.15 -19.40
C GLY A 79 15.22 4.18 -19.80
N VAL A 80 15.60 2.96 -20.15
CA VAL A 80 14.64 1.89 -20.49
C VAL A 80 14.25 1.19 -19.21
N VAL A 81 13.06 1.50 -18.68
CA VAL A 81 12.55 0.90 -17.44
C VAL A 81 12.52 -0.62 -17.54
N GLY A 82 13.09 -1.30 -16.54
CA GLY A 82 13.22 -2.76 -16.50
C GLY A 82 14.51 -3.29 -17.12
N ASN A 83 15.32 -2.46 -17.78
CA ASN A 83 16.63 -2.90 -18.30
C ASN A 83 17.66 -2.99 -17.15
N ALA A 84 18.09 -4.20 -16.81
CA ALA A 84 19.06 -4.43 -15.75
C ALA A 84 20.51 -4.04 -16.12
N SER A 85 20.80 -3.74 -17.40
CA SER A 85 22.14 -3.35 -17.87
C SER A 85 22.36 -1.83 -17.87
N SER A 86 21.39 -1.02 -17.48
CA SER A 86 21.48 0.44 -17.50
C SER A 86 20.64 1.08 -16.42
N ASN A 87 21.04 2.24 -15.94
CA ASN A 87 20.26 2.98 -14.97
C ASN A 87 18.91 3.39 -15.58
N TRP A 88 17.86 3.33 -14.78
CA TRP A 88 16.55 3.83 -15.16
C TRP A 88 15.79 4.35 -13.95
N SER A 89 14.83 5.23 -14.19
CA SER A 89 13.91 5.70 -13.17
C SER A 89 12.59 6.16 -13.77
N TYR A 90 11.51 6.12 -13.01
CA TYR A 90 10.26 6.73 -13.40
C TYR A 90 9.50 7.26 -12.20
N THR A 91 8.63 8.24 -12.46
CA THR A 91 7.67 8.78 -11.50
C THR A 91 6.27 8.57 -12.05
N ALA A 92 5.35 8.10 -11.22
CA ALA A 92 3.96 7.87 -11.60
C ALA A 92 3.00 8.39 -10.52
N VAL A 93 1.77 8.66 -10.92
CA VAL A 93 0.66 9.02 -10.04
C VAL A 93 -0.40 7.95 -10.18
N GLU A 94 -0.68 7.24 -9.09
CA GLU A 94 -1.79 6.30 -9.00
C GLU A 94 -2.97 6.99 -8.31
N THR A 95 -4.16 6.88 -8.90
CA THR A 95 -5.38 7.49 -8.36
C THR A 95 -6.49 6.45 -8.31
N ALA A 96 -7.05 6.26 -7.12
CA ALA A 96 -8.34 5.59 -6.96
C ALA A 96 -9.42 6.68 -6.86
N ASN A 97 -10.39 6.63 -7.77
CA ASN A 97 -11.54 7.52 -7.75
C ASN A 97 -12.82 6.71 -7.55
N ALA A 98 -13.39 6.84 -6.35
CA ALA A 98 -14.59 6.16 -5.89
C ALA A 98 -14.57 4.65 -6.14
N LEU A 99 -13.42 3.99 -5.92
CA LEU A 99 -13.34 2.54 -5.99
C LEU A 99 -14.20 1.96 -4.86
N THR A 100 -15.31 1.35 -5.24
CA THR A 100 -16.37 0.98 -4.32
C THR A 100 -16.49 -0.53 -4.25
N LEU A 101 -16.41 -1.06 -3.03
CA LEU A 101 -16.73 -2.44 -2.70
C LEU A 101 -18.09 -2.48 -2.01
N VAL A 102 -19.04 -3.22 -2.59
CA VAL A 102 -20.32 -3.54 -1.95
C VAL A 102 -20.28 -4.99 -1.52
N SER A 103 -20.41 -5.26 -0.22
CA SER A 103 -20.45 -6.63 0.34
C SER A 103 -21.70 -6.79 1.20
N ALA A 104 -22.58 -7.70 0.77
CA ALA A 104 -23.95 -7.81 1.28
C ALA A 104 -24.69 -6.46 1.19
N ASN A 105 -24.79 -5.73 2.29
CA ASN A 105 -25.40 -4.39 2.34
C ASN A 105 -24.42 -3.29 2.80
N SER A 106 -23.15 -3.63 3.03
CA SER A 106 -22.14 -2.65 3.41
C SER A 106 -21.43 -2.10 2.17
N THR A 107 -21.16 -0.81 2.16
CA THR A 107 -20.40 -0.14 1.11
C THR A 107 -19.10 0.39 1.68
N THR A 108 -17.99 0.14 0.99
CA THR A 108 -16.69 0.75 1.28
C THR A 108 -16.20 1.46 0.04
N VAL A 109 -15.89 2.75 0.16
CA VAL A 109 -15.43 3.60 -0.95
C VAL A 109 -14.01 4.06 -0.65
N VAL A 110 -13.08 3.76 -1.56
CA VAL A 110 -11.69 4.19 -1.50
C VAL A 110 -11.48 5.36 -2.45
N ASN A 111 -10.89 6.43 -1.92
CA ASN A 111 -10.41 7.57 -2.69
C ASN A 111 -9.00 7.93 -2.25
N GLY A 112 -8.14 8.25 -3.20
CA GLY A 112 -6.81 8.73 -2.86
C GLY A 112 -5.89 8.78 -4.07
N THR A 113 -4.83 9.55 -3.91
CA THR A 113 -3.77 9.67 -4.90
C THR A 113 -2.44 9.36 -4.22
N VAL A 114 -1.66 8.49 -4.86
CA VAL A 114 -0.33 8.10 -4.42
C VAL A 114 0.66 8.52 -5.51
N ASN A 115 1.64 9.34 -5.15
CA ASN A 115 2.79 9.59 -5.99
C ASN A 115 3.82 8.49 -5.74
N PHE A 116 4.32 7.89 -6.80
CA PHE A 116 5.25 6.78 -6.76
C PHE A 116 6.50 7.12 -7.56
N THR A 117 7.67 6.78 -7.06
CA THR A 117 8.94 6.86 -7.80
C THR A 117 9.67 5.55 -7.66
N MET A 118 10.30 5.10 -8.74
CA MET A 118 11.18 3.95 -8.72
C MET A 118 12.42 4.23 -9.55
N SER A 119 13.57 3.76 -9.07
CA SER A 119 14.85 3.87 -9.76
C SER A 119 15.66 2.60 -9.58
N TYR A 120 16.54 2.36 -10.56
CA TYR A 120 17.47 1.25 -10.58
C TYR A 120 18.86 1.77 -10.94
N ASP A 121 19.85 1.40 -10.15
CA ASP A 121 21.26 1.63 -10.41
C ASP A 121 21.89 0.32 -10.90
N ALA A 122 22.24 0.27 -12.18
CA ALA A 122 22.83 -0.91 -12.81
C ALA A 122 24.24 -1.23 -12.30
N LYS A 123 24.97 -0.24 -11.77
CA LYS A 123 26.31 -0.45 -11.21
C LYS A 123 26.23 -1.25 -9.92
N THR A 124 25.26 -0.91 -9.07
CA THR A 124 25.09 -1.52 -7.76
C THR A 124 24.02 -2.60 -7.74
N GLY A 125 23.19 -2.70 -8.77
CA GLY A 125 22.01 -3.56 -8.84
C GLY A 125 20.87 -3.13 -7.89
N VAL A 126 20.99 -1.96 -7.26
CA VAL A 126 20.04 -1.48 -6.24
C VAL A 126 18.80 -0.92 -6.89
N THR A 127 17.64 -1.24 -6.32
CA THR A 127 16.37 -0.60 -6.67
C THR A 127 15.88 0.25 -5.51
N THR A 128 15.56 1.53 -5.77
CA THR A 128 14.92 2.41 -4.78
C THR A 128 13.50 2.70 -5.20
N THR A 129 12.56 2.53 -4.27
CA THR A 129 11.14 2.80 -4.46
C THR A 129 10.66 3.75 -3.39
N THR A 130 10.02 4.85 -3.77
CA THR A 130 9.35 5.75 -2.83
C THR A 130 7.88 5.91 -3.18
N ALA A 131 7.03 6.04 -2.18
CA ALA A 131 5.63 6.38 -2.36
C ALA A 131 5.21 7.43 -1.34
N SER A 132 4.39 8.39 -1.77
CA SER A 132 3.83 9.40 -0.89
C SER A 132 2.37 9.67 -1.22
N ALA A 133 1.51 9.74 -0.20
CA ALA A 133 0.12 10.10 -0.37
C ALA A 133 -0.27 11.17 0.65
N PRO A 134 -0.67 12.37 0.23
CA PRO A 134 -1.08 13.41 1.17
C PRO A 134 -2.36 13.02 1.93
N SER A 135 -3.29 12.33 1.24
CA SER A 135 -4.51 11.80 1.83
C SER A 135 -5.02 10.59 1.04
N VAL A 136 -5.35 9.52 1.76
CA VAL A 136 -6.18 8.39 1.26
C VAL A 136 -7.33 8.20 2.23
N THR A 137 -8.54 8.11 1.72
CA THR A 137 -9.76 7.93 2.52
C THR A 137 -10.45 6.62 2.17
N LEU A 138 -10.87 5.88 3.19
CA LEU A 138 -11.74 4.74 3.09
C LEU A 138 -13.02 5.06 3.87
N SER A 139 -14.09 5.36 3.16
CA SER A 139 -15.39 5.61 3.75
C SER A 139 -16.19 4.32 3.75
N ARG A 140 -16.66 3.89 4.92
CA ARG A 140 -17.48 2.69 5.07
C ARG A 140 -18.86 3.08 5.58
N SER A 141 -19.89 2.47 5.01
CA SER A 141 -21.27 2.55 5.50
C SER A 141 -21.88 1.17 5.60
N GLN A 142 -22.60 0.90 6.68
CA GLN A 142 -23.24 -0.38 6.95
C GLN A 142 -24.62 -0.16 7.57
N PRO A 143 -25.68 -0.80 7.04
CA PRO A 143 -26.99 -0.79 7.68
C PRO A 143 -26.97 -1.47 9.05
N ALA A 144 -27.71 -0.88 9.97
CA ALA A 144 -27.96 -1.35 11.33
C ALA A 144 -29.47 -1.23 11.64
N GLY A 145 -29.92 -1.85 12.73
CA GLY A 145 -31.35 -1.86 13.09
C GLY A 145 -31.97 -0.46 13.30
N SER A 146 -31.14 0.55 13.57
CA SER A 146 -31.55 1.95 13.81
C SER A 146 -31.17 2.94 12.68
N GLY A 147 -30.66 2.47 11.54
CA GLY A 147 -30.20 3.35 10.44
C GLY A 147 -28.90 2.85 9.80
N ASN A 148 -27.98 3.75 9.46
CA ASN A 148 -26.67 3.39 8.93
C ASN A 148 -25.56 3.78 9.91
N ILE A 149 -24.63 2.86 10.16
CA ILE A 149 -23.35 3.14 10.82
C ILE A 149 -22.36 3.51 9.73
N SER A 150 -21.78 4.70 9.80
CA SER A 150 -20.81 5.16 8.82
C SER A 150 -19.58 5.74 9.51
N GLY A 151 -18.42 5.52 8.89
CA GLY A 151 -17.15 6.04 9.38
C GLY A 151 -16.14 6.16 8.25
N THR A 152 -15.09 6.93 8.49
CA THR A 152 -14.02 7.15 7.51
C THR A 152 -12.67 6.90 8.16
N ILE A 153 -11.88 6.04 7.53
CA ILE A 153 -10.46 5.90 7.80
C ILE A 153 -9.73 6.87 6.87
N THR A 154 -8.91 7.74 7.43
CA THR A 154 -8.06 8.67 6.68
C THR A 154 -6.62 8.34 6.99
N ILE A 155 -5.83 8.12 5.94
CA ILE A 155 -4.38 8.06 6.00
C ILE A 155 -3.87 9.42 5.55
N THR A 156 -3.35 10.22 6.47
CA THR A 156 -2.71 11.50 6.17
C THR A 156 -1.20 11.32 6.09
N SER A 157 -0.58 11.96 5.09
CA SER A 157 0.88 12.03 4.94
C SER A 157 1.61 10.67 4.95
N LEU A 158 1.10 9.69 4.19
CA LEU A 158 1.84 8.46 3.97
C LEU A 158 3.15 8.79 3.25
N ASN A 159 4.27 8.31 3.78
CA ASN A 159 5.56 8.25 3.11
C ASN A 159 6.13 6.86 3.26
N TYR A 160 6.68 6.34 2.18
CA TYR A 160 7.31 5.04 2.09
C TYR A 160 8.59 5.18 1.28
N SER A 161 9.65 4.52 1.71
CA SER A 161 10.89 4.34 0.97
C SER A 161 11.41 2.94 1.20
N ARG A 162 11.70 2.21 0.13
CA ARG A 162 12.38 0.92 0.16
C ARG A 162 13.59 0.98 -0.74
N VAL A 163 14.73 0.60 -0.19
CA VAL A 163 15.95 0.32 -0.93
C VAL A 163 16.13 -1.19 -0.93
N HIS A 164 16.12 -1.80 -2.11
CA HIS A 164 16.37 -3.22 -2.32
C HIS A 164 17.81 -3.41 -2.76
N GLY A 165 18.62 -4.01 -1.90
CA GLY A 165 20.03 -4.34 -2.16
C GLY A 165 20.21 -5.56 -3.06
N THR A 166 21.45 -5.81 -3.46
CA THR A 166 21.84 -7.00 -4.25
C THR A 166 22.19 -8.19 -3.39
N ASP A 167 22.24 -9.38 -4.02
CA ASP A 167 22.59 -10.67 -3.43
C ASP A 167 23.87 -10.63 -2.53
N PRO A 168 23.78 -11.01 -1.23
CA PRO A 168 22.58 -11.42 -0.51
C PRO A 168 21.63 -10.26 -0.28
N VAL A 169 20.37 -10.44 -0.70
CA VAL A 169 19.34 -9.40 -0.66
C VAL A 169 19.25 -8.80 0.74
N THR A 170 19.53 -7.50 0.80
CA THR A 170 19.39 -6.67 2.00
C THR A 170 18.48 -5.51 1.68
N ASP A 171 17.30 -5.50 2.27
CA ASP A 171 16.33 -4.42 2.11
C ASP A 171 16.46 -3.44 3.26
N MET A 172 16.28 -2.16 2.96
CA MET A 172 16.06 -1.13 3.95
C MET A 172 14.71 -0.49 3.69
N LEU A 173 13.88 -0.41 4.72
CA LEU A 173 12.53 0.13 4.68
C LEU A 173 12.41 1.33 5.61
N THR A 174 11.91 2.44 5.11
CA THR A 174 11.45 3.57 5.92
C THR A 174 9.98 3.84 5.61
N THR A 175 9.17 3.99 6.64
CA THR A 175 7.75 4.35 6.49
C THR A 175 7.36 5.39 7.53
N SER A 176 6.43 6.25 7.18
CA SER A 176 5.72 7.10 8.12
C SER A 176 4.30 7.34 7.62
N GLY A 177 3.36 7.50 8.52
CA GLY A 177 2.02 7.92 8.15
C GLY A 177 1.16 8.13 9.39
N SER A 178 0.13 8.93 9.23
CA SER A 178 -0.85 9.20 10.26
C SER A 178 -2.16 8.54 9.85
N ILE A 179 -2.76 7.75 10.73
CA ILE A 179 -4.02 7.07 10.51
C ILE A 179 -5.03 7.63 11.50
N SER A 180 -6.17 8.05 10.99
CA SER A 180 -7.30 8.55 11.77
C SER A 180 -8.57 7.81 11.36
N VAL A 181 -9.22 7.16 12.31
CA VAL A 181 -10.54 6.56 12.15
C VAL A 181 -11.54 7.49 12.81
N ASN A 182 -12.47 8.02 12.02
CA ASN A 182 -13.53 8.90 12.50
C ASN A 182 -14.89 8.22 12.32
N VAL A 183 -15.65 8.18 13.41
CA VAL A 183 -17.08 7.87 13.46
C VAL A 183 -17.75 9.05 14.17
N ALA A 184 -19.03 9.31 13.92
CA ALA A 184 -19.74 10.54 14.30
C ALA A 184 -19.44 11.13 15.70
N ASP A 185 -19.14 10.29 16.71
CA ASP A 185 -18.85 10.64 18.09
C ASP A 185 -17.44 10.26 18.59
N ALA A 186 -16.59 9.64 17.76
CA ALA A 186 -15.28 9.14 18.18
C ALA A 186 -14.20 9.27 17.10
N VAL A 187 -13.00 9.67 17.54
CA VAL A 187 -11.79 9.69 16.71
C VAL A 187 -10.71 8.85 17.36
N ILE A 188 -10.22 7.84 16.65
CA ILE A 188 -9.02 7.09 17.01
C ILE A 188 -7.94 7.50 16.03
N ALA A 189 -6.86 8.11 16.52
CA ALA A 189 -5.75 8.53 15.69
C ALA A 189 -4.42 8.04 16.24
N PHE A 190 -3.56 7.56 15.35
CA PHE A 190 -2.21 7.13 15.67
C PHE A 190 -1.29 7.35 14.47
N ASN A 191 -0.01 7.50 14.73
CA ASN A 191 1.04 7.64 13.74
C ASN A 191 1.89 6.37 13.75
N VAL A 192 2.22 5.89 12.56
CA VAL A 192 3.27 4.90 12.32
C VAL A 192 4.51 5.64 11.84
N ALA A 193 5.68 5.24 12.32
CA ALA A 193 6.95 5.67 11.77
C ALA A 193 8.00 4.57 11.91
N THR A 194 9.06 4.64 11.11
CA THR A 194 10.32 3.95 11.36
C THR A 194 11.43 4.97 11.56
N PRO A 195 11.61 5.49 12.80
CA PRO A 195 12.59 6.53 13.09
C PRO A 195 14.01 6.12 12.74
N ALA A 196 14.30 4.82 12.85
CA ALA A 196 15.47 4.18 12.26
C ALA A 196 15.01 3.22 11.16
N PRO A 197 15.60 3.25 9.95
CA PRO A 197 15.22 2.35 8.87
C PRO A 197 15.27 0.89 9.30
N VAL A 198 14.27 0.12 8.87
CA VAL A 198 14.16 -1.31 9.14
C VAL A 198 14.98 -2.07 8.10
N THR A 199 15.95 -2.86 8.55
CA THR A 199 16.75 -3.72 7.67
C THR A 199 16.15 -5.12 7.62
N ILE A 200 16.01 -5.70 6.44
CA ILE A 200 15.43 -7.04 6.21
C ILE A 200 16.41 -7.85 5.36
N SER A 201 16.71 -9.08 5.77
CA SER A 201 17.52 -10.02 4.99
C SER A 201 16.93 -11.43 5.10
N GLY A 202 16.87 -12.15 3.98
CA GLY A 202 16.27 -13.48 3.93
C GLY A 202 14.82 -13.56 4.40
N GLY A 203 14.05 -12.46 4.27
CA GLY A 203 12.68 -12.35 4.77
C GLY A 203 12.55 -12.05 6.28
N ASN A 204 13.67 -11.92 6.99
CA ASN A 204 13.70 -11.64 8.42
C ASN A 204 14.13 -10.21 8.71
N VAL A 205 13.45 -9.53 9.63
CA VAL A 205 13.86 -8.22 10.14
C VAL A 205 15.14 -8.39 10.96
N GLN A 206 16.17 -7.62 10.63
CA GLN A 206 17.50 -7.68 11.25
C GLN A 206 17.74 -6.54 12.24
N ALA A 207 17.24 -5.34 11.92
CA ALA A 207 17.48 -4.13 12.69
C ALA A 207 16.43 -3.06 12.37
N GLY A 208 16.48 -1.95 13.11
CA GLY A 208 15.64 -0.77 12.91
C GLY A 208 14.67 -0.54 14.08
N VAL A 209 13.80 0.45 13.92
CA VAL A 209 12.79 0.79 14.93
C VAL A 209 11.46 0.96 14.23
N ILE A 210 10.42 0.31 14.75
CA ILE A 210 9.03 0.53 14.36
C ILE A 210 8.36 1.28 15.50
N GLN A 211 7.69 2.38 15.21
CA GLN A 211 7.06 3.23 16.20
C GLN A 211 5.58 3.41 15.89
N LEU A 212 4.75 3.21 16.92
CA LEU A 212 3.36 3.61 16.98
C LEU A 212 3.25 4.76 17.97
N SER A 213 2.52 5.81 17.65
CA SER A 213 2.37 6.95 18.56
C SER A 213 1.02 7.63 18.48
N THR A 214 0.46 7.98 19.61
CA THR A 214 -0.70 8.86 19.76
C THR A 214 -0.22 10.24 20.24
N SER A 215 -1.14 11.09 20.73
CA SER A 215 -0.78 12.37 21.33
C SER A 215 -0.01 12.26 22.65
N ASP A 216 -0.17 11.16 23.39
CA ASP A 216 0.31 10.99 24.77
C ASP A 216 1.11 9.70 25.00
N THR A 217 1.13 8.81 24.00
CA THR A 217 1.73 7.48 24.09
C THR A 217 2.61 7.22 22.87
N VAL A 218 3.81 6.68 23.10
CA VAL A 218 4.73 6.21 22.08
C VAL A 218 5.12 4.79 22.42
N GLU A 219 4.85 3.87 21.50
CA GLU A 219 5.30 2.49 21.54
C GLU A 219 6.35 2.27 20.45
N THR A 220 7.50 1.71 20.82
CA THR A 220 8.56 1.35 19.88
C THR A 220 8.86 -0.13 19.98
N ILE A 221 8.97 -0.78 18.83
CA ILE A 221 9.40 -2.16 18.66
C ILE A 221 10.77 -2.14 17.99
N THR A 222 11.75 -2.77 18.65
CA THR A 222 13.14 -2.86 18.17
C THR A 222 13.56 -4.33 18.11
N PRO A 223 13.96 -4.88 16.96
CA PRO A 223 14.57 -6.20 16.88
C PRO A 223 15.83 -6.24 17.76
N LYS A 224 15.94 -7.23 18.64
CA LYS A 224 17.15 -7.45 19.45
C LYS A 224 18.06 -8.50 18.82
N ASP A 225 17.45 -9.59 18.36
CA ASP A 225 18.09 -10.68 17.65
C ASP A 225 17.06 -11.40 16.75
N ALA A 226 17.44 -12.55 16.19
CA ALA A 226 16.58 -13.30 15.28
C ALA A 226 15.31 -13.87 15.92
N SER A 227 15.23 -13.96 17.25
CA SER A 227 14.11 -14.59 17.96
C SER A 227 13.44 -13.70 19.00
N THR A 228 13.95 -12.49 19.25
CA THR A 228 13.40 -11.57 20.24
C THR A 228 13.25 -10.13 19.76
N VAL A 229 12.21 -9.48 20.26
CA VAL A 229 11.94 -8.05 20.05
C VAL A 229 11.86 -7.33 21.40
N GLY A 230 12.49 -6.17 21.48
CA GLY A 230 12.31 -5.23 22.58
C GLY A 230 11.12 -4.33 22.31
N ILE A 231 10.24 -4.18 23.29
CA ILE A 231 9.10 -3.27 23.24
C ILE A 231 9.28 -2.23 24.34
N THR A 232 9.20 -0.97 23.98
CA THR A 232 9.22 0.16 24.91
C THR A 232 7.95 0.97 24.72
N VAL A 233 7.20 1.16 25.80
CA VAL A 233 5.98 1.97 25.81
C VAL A 233 6.22 3.14 26.75
N THR A 234 6.15 4.35 26.23
CA THR A 234 6.14 5.57 27.03
C THR A 234 4.75 6.19 26.93
N SER A 235 4.04 6.30 28.05
CA SER A 235 2.73 6.94 28.13
C SER A 235 2.69 7.87 29.33
N ASN A 236 2.22 9.10 29.12
CA ASN A 236 2.05 10.09 30.20
C ASN A 236 3.33 10.29 31.05
N GLY A 237 4.49 10.30 30.40
CA GLY A 237 5.80 10.47 31.05
C GLY A 237 6.34 9.24 31.79
N GLN A 238 5.63 8.11 31.77
CA GLN A 238 6.10 6.85 32.34
C GLN A 238 6.53 5.89 31.23
N THR A 239 7.66 5.21 31.42
CA THR A 239 8.21 4.28 30.45
C THR A 239 8.25 2.86 31.01
N GLY A 240 7.62 1.93 30.31
CA GLY A 240 7.75 0.49 30.53
C GLY A 240 8.55 -0.15 29.40
N THR A 241 9.37 -1.14 29.73
CA THR A 241 10.15 -1.91 28.76
C THR A 241 9.96 -3.40 29.00
N TYR A 242 9.74 -4.18 27.95
CA TYR A 242 9.72 -5.64 28.03
C TYR A 242 10.27 -6.26 26.75
N THR A 243 10.42 -7.59 26.74
CA THR A 243 10.98 -8.34 25.61
C THR A 243 10.08 -9.53 25.33
N GLU A 244 9.78 -9.74 24.06
CA GLU A 244 8.91 -10.81 23.58
C GLU A 244 9.66 -11.71 22.60
N ASN A 245 9.25 -12.98 22.56
CA ASN A 245 9.70 -13.90 21.54
C ASN A 245 8.94 -13.64 20.22
N VAL A 246 9.64 -13.68 19.09
CA VAL A 246 9.07 -13.44 17.75
C VAL A 246 7.94 -14.42 17.42
N ASP A 247 8.04 -15.69 17.81
CA ASP A 247 7.01 -16.69 17.52
C ASP A 247 5.73 -16.43 18.34
N THR A 248 5.88 -16.04 19.61
CA THR A 248 4.77 -15.61 20.46
C THR A 248 4.11 -14.37 19.89
N PHE A 249 4.90 -13.39 19.46
CA PHE A 249 4.40 -12.17 18.83
C PHE A 249 3.63 -12.48 17.53
N ARG A 250 4.15 -13.38 16.68
CA ARG A 250 3.46 -13.82 15.44
C ARG A 250 2.13 -14.51 15.74
N ALA A 251 2.06 -15.34 16.77
CA ALA A 251 0.83 -16.02 17.15
C ALA A 251 -0.30 -15.03 17.53
N LEU A 252 0.04 -13.87 18.12
CA LEU A 252 -0.93 -12.84 18.51
C LEU A 252 -1.58 -12.14 17.30
N ILE A 253 -0.87 -12.03 16.17
CA ILE A 253 -1.36 -11.35 14.95
C ILE A 253 -1.98 -12.31 13.93
N SER A 254 -1.83 -13.63 14.10
CA SER A 254 -2.46 -14.65 13.25
C SER A 254 -3.77 -15.22 13.80
N GLY A 255 -4.24 -14.69 14.95
CA GLY A 255 -5.49 -15.11 15.62
C GLY A 255 -6.75 -14.59 14.94
#